data_AF-B8KWH8-F1
#
_entry.id   AF-B8KWH8-F1
#
_cell.length_a   1.000
_cell.length_b   1.000
_cell.length_c   1.000
_cell.angle_alpha   90.00
_cell.angle_beta   90.00
_cell.angle_gamma   90.00
#
_symmetry.space_group_name_H-M   'P 1'
#
loop_
_entity.id
_entity.type
_entity.pdbx_description
1 polymer ?
#
loop_
_entity_poly.entity_id
_entity_poly.type
_entity_poly.pdbx_seq_one_letter_code
_entity_poly.pdbx_strand_id
1 'polypeptide(L)' 'MLAPDGDKVLASASTLDKDLRGGATGNVDAASKVGALIAERAKAAGVSQVAFDRSGFKYHGRVKALADAAREGGLEF' A
#
# COMPACT_ATOMS: atom_id res chain seq x y z
N MET A 1 2.15 4.30 -5.66
CA MET A 1 3.56 4.27 -6.11
C MET A 1 3.72 5.25 -7.25
N LEU A 2 4.55 6.26 -7.02
CA LEU A 2 4.94 7.22 -8.05
C LEU A 2 6.22 6.73 -8.71
N ALA A 3 6.35 6.97 -10.00
CA ALA A 3 7.61 6.84 -10.73
C ALA A 3 8.68 7.75 -10.10
N PRO A 4 9.98 7.44 -10.25
CA PRO A 4 11.06 8.29 -9.73
C PRO A 4 10.98 9.74 -10.22
N ASP A 5 10.43 9.97 -11.42
CA ASP A 5 10.18 11.31 -11.97
C ASP A 5 8.93 12.02 -11.43
N GLY A 6 8.12 11.36 -10.57
CA GLY A 6 6.90 11.92 -9.99
C GLY A 6 5.71 12.09 -10.94
N ASP A 7 5.90 11.90 -12.25
CA ASP A 7 4.89 12.16 -13.28
C ASP A 7 3.88 11.01 -13.46
N LYS A 8 4.23 9.78 -13.08
CA LYS A 8 3.44 8.59 -13.39
C LYS A 8 3.15 7.71 -12.17
N VAL A 9 1.92 7.22 -12.05
CA VAL A 9 1.53 6.26 -11.00
C VAL A 9 1.73 4.84 -11.52
N LEU A 10 2.67 4.10 -10.93
CA LEU A 10 3.01 2.72 -11.32
C LEU A 10 2.04 1.69 -10.73
N ALA A 11 1.61 1.93 -9.49
CA ALA A 11 0.62 1.11 -8.81
C ALA A 11 -0.15 1.97 -7.80
N SER A 12 -1.46 1.80 -7.75
CA SER A 12 -2.32 2.43 -6.75
C SER A 12 -3.29 1.38 -6.22
N ALA A 13 -3.54 1.39 -4.92
CA ALA A 13 -4.70 0.72 -4.35
C ALA A 13 -5.27 1.60 -3.25
N SER A 14 -6.60 1.58 -3.16
CA SER A 14 -7.33 2.35 -2.15
C SER A 14 -8.45 1.50 -1.59
N THR A 15 -8.95 1.83 -0.40
CA THR A 15 -10.13 1.19 0.20
C THR A 15 -11.41 1.38 -0.64
N LEU A 16 -11.35 2.20 -1.69
CA LEU A 16 -12.38 2.38 -2.72
C LEU A 16 -12.35 1.31 -3.83
N ASP A 17 -11.30 0.48 -3.94
CA ASP A 17 -11.28 -0.66 -4.86
C ASP A 17 -12.43 -1.63 -4.54
N LYS A 18 -13.06 -2.20 -5.59
CA LYS A 18 -14.23 -3.08 -5.43
C LYS A 18 -13.96 -4.28 -4.52
N ASP A 19 -12.72 -4.76 -4.46
CA ASP A 19 -12.26 -5.85 -3.58
C ASP A 19 -12.26 -5.50 -2.08
N LEU A 20 -12.17 -4.21 -1.72
CA LEU A 20 -12.14 -3.72 -0.33
C LEU A 20 -13.43 -3.01 0.08
N ARG A 21 -14.29 -2.69 -0.88
CA ARG A 21 -15.53 -1.90 -0.72
C ARG A 21 -16.56 -2.52 0.24
N GLY A 22 -16.40 -3.80 0.60
CA GLY A 22 -17.31 -4.52 1.51
C GLY A 22 -16.88 -4.57 2.99
N GLY A 23 -15.68 -4.10 3.34
CA GLY A 23 -15.14 -4.19 4.71
C GLY A 23 -14.82 -2.82 5.31
N ALA A 24 -14.92 -2.70 6.64
CA ALA A 24 -14.71 -1.48 7.41
C ALA A 24 -13.49 -0.67 6.91
N THR A 25 -13.77 0.38 6.13
CA THR A 25 -12.82 1.23 5.39
C THR A 25 -11.88 2.05 6.30
N GLY A 26 -12.03 1.89 7.61
CA GLY A 26 -11.41 2.66 8.69
C GLY A 26 -10.44 1.88 9.60
N ASN A 27 -10.25 0.57 9.41
CA ASN A 27 -9.60 -0.27 10.42
C ASN A 27 -8.20 -0.78 10.00
N VAL A 28 -7.47 -1.30 10.99
CA VAL A 28 -6.14 -1.91 10.83
C VAL A 28 -6.18 -3.06 9.82
N ASP A 29 -7.24 -3.87 9.87
CA ASP A 29 -7.50 -4.99 8.96
C ASP A 29 -7.56 -4.56 7.49
N ALA A 30 -8.29 -3.47 7.20
CA ALA A 30 -8.37 -2.91 5.85
C ALA A 30 -7.01 -2.35 5.40
N ALA A 31 -6.23 -1.78 6.33
CA ALA A 31 -4.91 -1.27 6.05
C ALA A 31 -3.94 -2.39 5.63
N SER A 32 -3.97 -3.53 6.32
CA SER A 32 -3.20 -4.72 5.94
C SER A 32 -3.61 -5.26 4.57
N LYS A 33 -4.92 -5.39 4.31
CA LYS A 33 -5.41 -5.86 3.00
C LYS A 33 -4.97 -4.94 1.86
N VAL A 34 -5.05 -3.61 2.06
CA VAL A 34 -4.55 -2.63 1.08
C VAL A 34 -3.05 -2.78 0.87
N GLY A 35 -2.26 -2.95 1.94
CA GLY A 35 -0.81 -3.14 1.86
C GLY A 35 -0.42 -4.36 1.04
N ALA A 36 -1.04 -5.51 1.30
CA ALA A 36 -0.80 -6.74 0.56
C ALA A 36 -1.17 -6.60 -0.93
N LEU A 37 -2.31 -5.95 -1.23
CA LEU A 37 -2.81 -5.77 -2.59
C LEU A 37 -1.92 -4.81 -3.40
N ILE A 38 -1.38 -3.77 -2.76
CA ILE A 38 -0.36 -2.89 -3.35
C ILE A 38 0.92 -3.66 -3.64
N ALA A 39 1.37 -4.52 -2.72
CA ALA A 39 2.58 -5.32 -2.89
C ALA A 39 2.48 -6.28 -4.06
N GLU A 40 1.34 -6.96 -4.20
CA GLU A 40 1.11 -7.88 -5.31
C GLU A 40 1.08 -7.13 -6.65
N ARG A 41 0.38 -5.98 -6.72
CA ARG A 41 0.37 -5.12 -7.91
C ARG A 41 1.76 -4.59 -8.26
N ALA A 42 2.56 -4.25 -7.25
CA ALA A 42 3.90 -3.73 -7.46
C ALA A 42 4.88 -4.81 -7.92
N LYS A 43 4.83 -6.01 -7.32
CA LYS A 43 5.56 -7.18 -7.82
C LYS A 43 5.17 -7.51 -9.26
N ALA A 44 3.88 -7.48 -9.59
CA ALA A 44 3.40 -7.70 -10.96
C ALA A 44 3.92 -6.62 -11.93
N ALA A 45 4.10 -5.38 -11.46
CA ALA A 45 4.72 -4.30 -12.20
C ALA A 45 6.26 -4.36 -12.22
N GLY A 46 6.89 -5.35 -11.57
CA GLY A 46 8.35 -5.49 -11.48
C GLY A 46 9.01 -4.49 -10.52
N VAL A 47 8.24 -3.89 -9.62
CA VAL A 47 8.70 -2.87 -8.66
C VAL A 47 8.88 -3.52 -7.28
N SER A 48 10.14 -3.72 -6.88
CA SER A 48 10.51 -4.25 -5.56
C SER A 48 10.86 -3.14 -4.57
N GLN A 49 11.60 -2.12 -4.99
CA GLN A 49 11.95 -0.97 -4.16
C GLN A 49 10.97 0.19 -4.34
N VAL A 50 10.41 0.66 -3.23
CA VAL A 50 9.50 1.80 -3.21
C VAL A 50 9.79 2.72 -2.04
N ALA A 51 9.27 3.95 -2.10
CA ALA A 51 9.29 4.85 -0.96
C ALA A 51 7.91 4.84 -0.28
N PHE A 52 7.88 4.51 1.00
CA PHE A 52 6.66 4.62 1.79
C PHE A 52 6.49 6.04 2.31
N ASP A 53 5.69 6.83 1.59
CA ASP A 53 5.34 8.18 2.04
C ASP A 53 4.24 8.12 3.10
N ARG A 54 4.62 8.51 4.32
CA ARG A 54 3.71 8.58 5.47
C ARG A 54 2.91 9.88 5.53
N SER A 55 3.10 10.82 4.60
CA SER A 55 2.34 12.08 4.46
C SER A 55 2.05 12.83 5.78
N GLY A 56 3.01 12.81 6.71
CA GLY A 56 2.88 13.45 8.04
C GLY A 56 2.09 12.66 9.10
N PHE A 57 1.56 11.48 8.79
CA PHE A 57 0.88 10.61 9.75
C PHE A 57 1.90 9.87 10.65
N LYS A 58 1.55 9.72 11.94
CA LYS A 58 2.34 8.90 12.87
C LYS A 58 2.35 7.45 12.39
N TYR A 59 3.52 6.82 12.42
CA TYR A 59 3.68 5.40 12.16
C TYR A 59 3.05 4.60 13.30
N HIS A 60 1.72 4.49 13.27
CA HIS A 60 0.94 3.88 14.33
C HIS A 60 -0.38 3.32 13.79
N GLY A 61 -0.88 2.27 14.44
CA GLY A 61 -2.13 1.60 14.07
C GLY A 61 -2.14 1.18 12.59
N ARG A 62 -2.96 1.89 11.80
CA ARG A 62 -3.22 1.59 10.39
C ARG A 62 -2.00 1.75 9.49
N VAL A 63 -1.20 2.79 9.72
CA VAL A 63 0.01 3.06 8.89
C VAL A 63 1.02 1.94 9.06
N LYS A 64 1.22 1.47 10.31
CA LYS A 64 2.09 0.33 10.60
C LYS A 64 1.58 -0.94 9.94
N ALA A 65 0.29 -1.25 10.07
CA ALA A 65 -0.29 -2.46 9.50
C ALA A 65 -0.27 -2.49 7.96
N LEU A 66 -0.47 -1.34 7.32
CA LEU A 66 -0.33 -1.21 5.88
C LEU A 66 1.12 -1.42 5.44
N ALA A 67 2.07 -0.84 6.17
CA ALA A 67 3.49 -1.01 5.87
C ALA A 67 3.94 -2.47 6.07
N ASP A 68 3.55 -3.10 7.17
CA ASP A 68 3.90 -4.48 7.48
C ASP A 68 3.37 -5.44 6.40
N ALA A 69 2.10 -5.30 6.01
CA ALA A 69 1.50 -6.12 4.96
C ALA A 69 2.10 -5.85 3.57
N ALA A 70 2.48 -4.61 3.26
CA ALA A 70 3.20 -4.31 2.03
C ALA A 70 4.59 -4.99 2.01
N ARG A 71 5.26 -5.02 3.17
CA ARG A 71 6.57 -5.67 3.34
C ARG A 71 6.47 -7.20 3.24
N GLU A 72 5.47 -7.81 3.87
CA GLU A 72 5.16 -9.24 3.71
C GLU A 72 4.84 -9.61 2.25
N GLY A 73 4.16 -8.72 1.53
CA GLY A 73 3.93 -8.87 0.11
C GLY A 73 5.21 -8.76 -0.74
N GLY A 74 6.36 -8.46 -0.13
CA GLY A 74 7.69 -8.43 -0.73
C GLY A 74 8.05 -7.11 -1.40
N LEU A 75 7.46 -6.02 -0.94
CA LEU A 75 7.98 -4.68 -1.20
C LEU A 75 9.08 -4.32 -0.21
N GLU A 76 10.13 -3.69 -0.71
CA GLU A 76 11.23 -3.15 0.06
C GLU A 76 11.13 -1.63 0.08
N PHE A 77 10.99 -1.06 1.28
CA PHE A 77 10.94 0.39 1.53
C PHE A 77 11.35 0.72 2.98
#